data_AF-G2QE79-F1
#
_entry.id   AF-G2QE79-F1
#
_cell.length_a   1.000
_cell.length_b   1.000
_cell.length_c   1.000
_cell.angle_alpha   90.00
_cell.angle_beta   90.00
_cell.angle_gamma   90.00
#
_symmetry.space_group_name_H-M   'P 1'
#
loop_
_entity.id
_entity.type
_entity.pdbx_description
1 polymer ?
#
loop_
_entity_poly.entity_id
_entity_poly.type
_entity_poly.pdbx_seq_one_letter_code
_entity_poly.pdbx_strand_id
1 'polypeptide(L)' 'MATIADRRIERAKREVSIALAINALNAKQVYSIRQAAKLFNVPASTLCDRFTGKRKENKVSK' A
#
# COMPACT_ATOMS: atom_id res chain seq x y z
N MET A 1 -15.62 21.87 10.16
CA MET A 1 -15.00 21.87 8.81
C MET A 1 -13.57 21.33 8.94
N ALA A 2 -13.20 20.23 8.28
CA ALA A 2 -11.84 19.69 8.36
C ALA A 2 -10.85 20.58 7.56
N THR A 3 -9.80 21.04 8.22
CA THR A 3 -8.82 21.97 7.63
C THR A 3 -7.97 21.26 6.57
N ILE A 4 -7.32 22.03 5.70
CA ILE A 4 -6.43 21.48 4.66
C ILE A 4 -5.25 20.72 5.30
N ALA A 5 -4.80 21.13 6.48
CA ALA A 5 -3.74 20.48 7.24
C ALA A 5 -4.13 19.06 7.69
N ASP A 6 -5.35 18.90 8.22
CA ASP A 6 -5.86 17.60 8.68
C ASP A 6 -5.87 16.57 7.54
N ARG A 7 -6.29 16.98 6.33
CA ARG A 7 -6.32 16.10 5.16
C ARG A 7 -4.94 15.66 4.72
N ARG A 8 -3.92 16.51 4.87
CA ARG A 8 -2.52 16.16 4.55
C ARG A 8 -1.98 15.14 5.54
N ILE A 9 -2.26 15.31 6.83
CA ILE A 9 -1.86 14.39 7.89
C ILE A 9 -2.49 13.01 7.67
N GLU A 10 -3.80 12.95 7.40
CA GLU A 10 -4.49 11.68 7.15
C GLU A 10 -3.98 10.98 5.89
N ARG A 11 -3.63 11.74 4.85
CA ARG A 11 -3.00 11.18 3.65
C ARG A 11 -1.62 10.61 3.96
N ALA A 12 -0.80 11.33 4.73
CA ALA A 12 0.53 10.88 5.12
C ALA A 12 0.47 9.59 5.97
N LYS A 13 -0.45 9.52 6.94
CA LYS A 13 -0.68 8.30 7.74
C LYS A 13 -1.04 7.11 6.84
N ARG A 14 -1.95 7.29 5.89
CA ARG A 14 -2.30 6.25 4.90
C ARG A 14 -1.10 5.80 4.07
N GLU A 15 -0.28 6.74 3.61
CA GLU A 15 0.92 6.41 2.83
C GLU A 15 1.93 5.58 3.65
N VAL A 16 2.13 5.92 4.92
CA VAL A 16 2.98 5.16 5.86
C VAL A 16 2.43 3.75 6.06
N SER A 17 1.13 3.59 6.31
CA SER A 17 0.50 2.27 6.46
C SER A 17 0.67 1.39 5.22
N ILE A 18 0.52 1.97 4.02
CA ILE A 18 0.73 1.26 2.75
C ILE A 18 2.20 0.80 2.62
N ALA A 19 3.15 1.69 2.92
CA ALA A 19 4.57 1.38 2.83
C ALA A 19 4.98 0.24 3.80
N LEU A 20 4.49 0.29 5.05
CA LEU A 20 4.74 -0.75 6.04
C LEU A 20 4.17 -2.10 5.61
N ALA A 21 2.97 -2.12 5.05
CA ALA A 21 2.34 -3.34 4.56
C ALA A 21 3.10 -3.98 3.38
N ILE A 22 3.62 -3.16 2.45
CA ILE A 22 4.47 -3.63 1.35
C ILE A 22 5.78 -4.20 1.89
N ASN A 23 6.41 -3.51 2.85
CA ASN A 23 7.65 -3.99 3.47
C ASN A 23 7.43 -5.32 4.21
N ALA A 24 6.31 -5.49 4.92
CA ALA A 24 5.97 -6.74 5.61
C ALA A 24 5.79 -7.92 4.63
N LEU A 25 5.19 -7.67 3.45
CA LEU A 25 5.09 -8.66 2.37
C LEU A 25 6.46 -8.99 1.79
N ASN A 26 7.30 -7.99 1.49
CA ASN A 26 8.64 -8.18 0.95
C ASN A 26 9.57 -8.92 1.94
N ALA A 27 9.49 -8.60 3.23
CA ALA A 27 10.24 -9.26 4.29
C ALA A 27 9.70 -10.66 4.66
N LYS A 28 8.65 -11.14 3.95
CA LYS A 28 7.97 -12.42 4.21
C LYS A 28 7.47 -12.60 5.65
N GLN A 29 7.24 -11.51 6.37
CA GLN A 29 6.57 -11.53 7.68
C GLN A 29 5.08 -11.85 7.53
N VAL A 30 4.51 -11.48 6.37
CA VAL A 30 3.13 -11.78 6.00
C VAL A 30 3.11 -12.44 4.64
N TYR A 31 2.40 -13.56 4.52
CA TYR A 31 2.39 -14.39 3.30
C TYR A 31 1.23 -14.07 2.34
N SER A 32 0.29 -13.20 2.73
CA SER A 32 -0.84 -12.84 1.87
C SER A 32 -1.18 -11.35 1.90
N ILE A 33 -1.48 -10.79 0.72
CA ILE A 33 -1.90 -9.39 0.53
C ILE A 33 -3.12 -9.07 1.40
N ARG A 34 -4.08 -10.00 1.51
CA ARG A 34 -5.30 -9.81 2.30
C ARG A 34 -5.01 -9.73 3.80
N GLN A 35 -4.04 -10.51 4.29
CA GLN A 35 -3.63 -10.46 5.70
C GLN A 35 -2.86 -9.17 6.00
N ALA A 36 -1.95 -8.76 5.11
CA ALA A 36 -1.22 -7.49 5.25
C ALA A 36 -2.19 -6.30 5.23
N ALA A 37 -3.16 -6.31 4.31
CA ALA A 37 -4.20 -5.29 4.23
C ALA A 37 -4.99 -5.14 5.54
N LYS A 38 -5.37 -6.25 6.18
CA LYS A 38 -6.04 -6.24 7.49
C LYS A 38 -5.13 -5.73 8.61
N LEU A 39 -3.88 -6.19 8.66
CA LEU A 39 -2.93 -5.84 9.72
C LEU A 39 -2.60 -4.34 9.75
N PHE A 40 -2.44 -3.74 8.57
CA PHE A 40 -2.07 -2.33 8.44
C PHE A 40 -3.27 -1.40 8.17
N ASN A 41 -4.49 -1.93 8.23
CA ASN A 41 -5.74 -1.20 7.98
C ASN A 41 -5.74 -0.44 6.64
N VAL A 42 -5.29 -1.13 5.60
CA VAL A 42 -5.21 -0.62 4.23
C VAL A 42 -6.21 -1.39 3.36
N PRO A 43 -6.93 -0.74 2.43
CA PRO A 43 -7.75 -1.46 1.46
C PRO A 43 -6.93 -2.46 0.65
N ALA A 44 -7.39 -3.70 0.59
CA ALA A 44 -6.68 -4.78 -0.10
C ALA A 44 -6.48 -4.48 -1.60
N SER A 45 -7.41 -3.77 -2.24
CA SER A 45 -7.28 -3.29 -3.62
C SER A 45 -6.10 -2.32 -3.77
N THR A 46 -6.03 -1.29 -2.92
CA THR A 46 -4.93 -0.32 -2.90
C THR A 46 -3.58 -0.98 -2.65
N LEU A 47 -3.53 -1.92 -1.70
CA LEU A 47 -2.31 -2.66 -1.41
C LEU A 47 -1.90 -3.53 -2.61
N CYS A 48 -2.85 -4.26 -3.20
CA CYS A 48 -2.61 -5.09 -4.37
C CYS A 48 -2.10 -4.26 -5.55
N ASP A 49 -2.74 -3.14 -5.88
CA ASP A 49 -2.35 -2.28 -7.00
C ASP A 49 -0.94 -1.70 -6.82
N ARG A 50 -0.57 -1.30 -5.59
CA ARG A 50 0.79 -0.81 -5.29
C ARG A 50 1.82 -1.94 -5.25
N PHE A 51 1.47 -3.09 -4.70
CA PHE A 51 2.39 -4.23 -4.55
C PHE A 51 2.66 -4.95 -5.88
N THR A 52 1.62 -5.18 -6.67
CA THR A 52 1.74 -5.80 -8.01
C THR A 52 2.22 -4.81 -9.07
N GLY A 53 2.46 -3.55 -8.70
CA GLY A 53 3.02 -2.57 -9.61
C GLY A 53 2.20 -2.41 -10.88
N LYS A 54 0.86 -2.30 -10.80
CA LYS A 54 0.03 -1.89 -11.96
C LYS A 54 0.29 -0.43 -12.40
N ARG A 55 1.53 0.01 -12.38
CA ARG A 55 2.08 0.91 -13.39
C ARG A 55 2.72 0.02 -14.45
N LYS A 56 1.95 -0.33 -15.49
CA LYS A 56 2.42 -0.88 -16.77
C LYS A 56 3.92 -1.20 -16.77
N GLU A 57 4.30 -2.39 -16.31
CA GLU A 57 5.54 -3.00 -16.81
C GLU A 57 5.31 -3.17 -18.30
N ASN A 58 5.78 -2.18 -19.06
CA ASN A 58 5.99 -2.31 -20.47
C ASN A 58 6.91 -3.52 -20.59
N LYS A 59 6.36 -4.64 -21.07
CA LYS A 59 7.14 -5.81 -21.46
C LYS A 59 8.17 -5.33 -22.49
N VAL A 60 9.35 -4.94 -22.07
CA VAL A 60 10.52 -4.94 -22.94
C VAL A 60 11.02 -6.37 -22.94
N SER A 61 10.33 -7.18 -23.73
CA SER A 61 10.88 -8.41 -24.27
C SER A 61 11.68 -8.03 -25.51
N LYS A 62 13.00 -8.04 -25.43
CA LYS A 62 13.89 -8.73 -26.38
C LYS A 62 15.34 -8.64 -25.92
#